data_AF-A0A5J5S8Z4-F1
#
_entry.id   AF-A0A5J5S8Z4-F1
#
_cell.length_a   1.000
_cell.length_b   1.000
_cell.length_c   1.000
_cell.angle_alpha   90.00
_cell.angle_beta   90.00
_cell.angle_gamma   90.00
#
_symmetry.space_group_name_H-M   'P 1'
#
loop_
_entity.id
_entity.type
_entity.pdbx_description
1 polymer ?
#
loop_
_entity_poly.entity_id
_entity_poly.type
_entity_poly.pdbx_seq_one_letter_code
_entity_poly.pdbx_strand_id
1 'polypeptide(L)'
;MLISKKMSFICDFCGIVGDHSPYLCATCNLVVHKNCISLPRNIRITRHYHVICFSYSFQQNQVEDCMCRICFTEVDTSYGRYCCSASGCDYIAHAHCATNKSIWDGTIIKEGYDERHGPSNLITDVIEQISIEEIMVASKIKHSYHHHNLRLTFSGEIKDDSQCDGCMRPISNPFYSCEQCKFFLHKDCAELRKEMPHPFHKHLLTLSNSHDEYGYSVCGACHRLYQGFSYRCYKGDCCFEFDIQCMLLSDTLKHPSHKHPLFLVHNNKGTSCSACFRKLHSRDVAYRCMKRCDFSLDVGCATLPLTAWYKYDRHPLTLTFSDDSEPSQLYCDLCEKEREPNNWFYYCADCDNSLHLYCAVGGLTYMKIGNRIKGTGHRHPLTVVKNIWNCPPCKVCGEICNGQALECKESECNFTVHWDCCRVLQRTI
;
A
#
# COMPACT_ATOMS: atom_id res chain seq x y z
N MET A 1 22.31 35.02 -16.98
CA MET A 1 23.50 35.44 -16.21
C MET A 1 23.41 34.87 -14.81
N LEU A 2 24.45 34.19 -14.31
CA LEU A 2 24.50 33.74 -12.91
C LEU A 2 24.98 34.89 -12.03
N ILE A 3 24.25 35.22 -10.97
CA ILE A 3 24.67 36.22 -10.00
C ILE A 3 25.40 35.53 -8.86
N SER A 4 26.71 35.75 -8.72
CA SER A 4 27.55 35.08 -7.70
C SER A 4 27.29 35.55 -6.25
N LYS A 5 26.35 36.47 -6.05
CA LYS A 5 25.99 37.02 -4.75
C LYS A 5 24.87 36.19 -4.13
N LYS A 6 25.07 35.76 -2.87
CA LYS A 6 24.00 35.15 -2.06
C LYS A 6 22.91 36.19 -1.82
N MET A 7 21.68 35.90 -2.23
CA MET A 7 20.51 36.75 -1.98
C MET A 7 19.28 35.88 -1.76
N SER A 8 18.30 36.41 -1.02
CA SER A 8 16.99 35.78 -0.91
C SER A 8 16.08 36.30 -2.02
N PHE A 9 15.43 35.40 -2.75
CA PHE A 9 14.51 35.73 -3.84
C PHE A 9 13.46 34.62 -4.00
N ILE A 10 12.30 34.93 -4.59
CA ILE A 10 11.31 33.93 -4.97
C ILE A 10 11.60 33.51 -6.41
N CYS A 11 11.68 32.20 -6.66
CA CYS A 11 11.94 31.70 -8.00
C CYS A 11 10.68 31.72 -8.87
N ASP A 12 10.74 32.37 -10.03
CA ASP A 12 9.59 32.50 -10.95
C ASP A 12 9.05 31.15 -11.46
N PHE A 13 9.89 30.11 -11.49
CA PHE A 13 9.53 28.80 -12.02
C PHE A 13 8.90 27.86 -10.99
N CYS A 14 9.14 28.04 -9.70
CA CYS A 14 8.67 27.10 -8.68
C CYS A 14 7.94 27.74 -7.50
N GLY A 15 7.95 29.08 -7.41
CA GLY A 15 7.29 29.86 -6.35
C GLY A 15 7.94 29.73 -4.97
N ILE A 16 9.12 29.10 -4.87
CA ILE A 16 9.80 28.86 -3.59
C ILE A 16 10.93 29.88 -3.40
N VAL A 17 11.11 30.33 -2.15
CA VAL A 17 12.24 31.16 -1.73
C VAL A 17 13.56 30.40 -1.90
N GLY A 18 14.48 30.95 -2.70
CA GLY A 18 15.87 30.53 -2.75
C GLY A 18 16.75 31.47 -1.94
N ASP A 19 17.75 30.92 -1.26
CA ASP A 19 18.77 31.69 -0.53
C ASP A 19 20.15 31.57 -1.20
N HIS A 20 20.22 31.16 -2.47
CA HIS A 20 21.47 30.91 -3.20
C HIS A 20 21.67 31.89 -4.36
N SER A 21 22.74 31.72 -5.15
CA SER A 21 23.01 32.49 -6.36
C SER A 21 21.91 32.32 -7.43
N PRO A 22 21.10 33.35 -7.74
CA PRO A 22 20.06 33.24 -8.76
C PRO A 22 20.63 33.23 -10.17
N TYR A 23 19.90 32.62 -11.08
CA TYR A 23 20.06 32.82 -12.51
C TYR A 23 19.03 33.83 -13.00
N LEU A 24 19.53 34.91 -13.60
CA LEU A 24 18.71 35.95 -14.21
C LEU A 24 18.68 35.76 -15.73
N CYS A 25 17.51 35.65 -16.32
CA CYS A 25 17.31 35.82 -17.75
C CYS A 25 16.96 37.30 -18.01
N ALA A 26 17.91 38.08 -18.52
CA ALA A 26 17.70 39.51 -18.77
C ALA A 26 16.64 39.75 -19.87
N THR A 27 16.54 38.86 -20.85
CA THR A 27 15.56 38.95 -21.95
C THR A 27 14.13 38.76 -21.46
N CYS A 28 13.92 37.78 -20.58
CA CYS A 28 12.59 37.47 -20.04
C CYS A 28 12.30 38.15 -18.70
N ASN A 29 13.29 38.84 -18.13
CA ASN A 29 13.30 39.39 -16.78
C ASN A 29 12.89 38.38 -15.69
N LEU A 30 13.44 37.16 -15.76
CA LEU A 30 13.12 36.05 -14.83
C LEU A 30 14.29 35.75 -13.90
N VAL A 31 14.00 35.50 -12.62
CA VAL A 31 14.92 35.06 -11.58
C VAL A 31 14.57 33.64 -11.17
N VAL A 32 15.49 32.71 -11.42
CA VAL A 32 15.25 31.27 -11.19
C VAL A 32 16.35 30.61 -10.39
N HIS A 33 16.00 29.56 -9.65
CA HIS A 33 16.99 28.66 -9.05
C HIS A 33 17.77 27.96 -10.16
N LYS A 34 19.03 27.62 -9.88
CA LYS A 34 19.88 26.82 -10.78
C LYS A 34 19.18 25.56 -11.29
N ASN A 35 18.54 24.83 -10.39
CA ASN A 35 17.87 23.56 -10.69
C ASN A 35 16.56 23.75 -11.46
N CYS A 36 15.95 24.94 -11.38
CA CYS A 36 14.70 25.23 -12.07
C CYS A 36 14.90 25.49 -13.56
N ILE A 37 16.08 25.94 -14.00
CA ILE A 37 16.39 26.16 -15.43
C ILE A 37 16.30 24.86 -16.23
N SER A 38 16.65 23.74 -15.60
CA SER A 38 16.63 22.41 -16.19
C SER A 38 15.29 21.68 -16.01
N LEU A 39 14.21 22.38 -15.64
CA LEU A 39 12.89 21.74 -15.52
C LEU A 39 12.43 21.24 -16.89
N PRO A 40 12.13 19.95 -17.03
CA PRO A 40 11.71 19.37 -18.30
C PRO A 40 10.32 19.85 -18.70
N ARG A 41 10.12 20.06 -20.01
CA ARG A 41 8.84 20.51 -20.55
C ARG A 41 7.73 19.47 -20.41
N ASN A 42 8.02 18.20 -20.67
CA ASN A 42 7.03 17.12 -20.65
C ASN A 42 7.51 15.99 -19.73
N ILE A 43 6.71 15.63 -18.73
CA ILE A 43 7.03 14.57 -17.78
C ILE A 43 5.84 13.64 -17.56
N ARG A 44 6.14 12.45 -17.05
CA ARG A 44 5.14 11.51 -16.53
C ARG A 44 5.41 11.30 -15.04
N ILE A 45 4.38 11.43 -14.22
CA ILE A 45 4.44 11.18 -12.77
C ILE A 45 3.54 9.99 -12.43
N THR A 46 3.77 9.32 -11.31
CA THR A 46 2.99 8.11 -11.00
C THR A 46 1.59 8.37 -10.48
N ARG A 47 1.28 9.62 -10.12
CA ARG A 47 -0.05 10.05 -9.65
C ARG A 47 -0.97 10.52 -10.78
N HIS A 48 -0.51 10.48 -12.02
CA HIS A 48 -1.33 10.90 -13.15
C HIS A 48 -0.97 10.11 -14.40
N TYR A 49 -1.98 9.61 -15.10
CA TYR A 49 -1.78 8.75 -16.26
C TYR A 49 -1.25 9.51 -17.47
N HIS A 50 -1.75 10.72 -17.73
CA HIS A 50 -1.32 11.50 -18.88
C HIS A 50 0.04 12.17 -18.66
N VAL A 51 0.69 12.52 -19.77
CA VAL A 51 1.84 13.42 -19.76
C VAL A 51 1.37 14.79 -19.28
N ILE A 52 2.13 15.38 -18.35
CA ILE A 52 1.92 16.75 -17.87
C ILE A 52 3.01 17.65 -18.44
N CYS A 53 2.62 18.87 -18.80
CA CYS A 53 3.44 19.85 -19.48
C CYS A 53 3.75 21.02 -18.54
N PHE A 54 5.01 21.43 -18.48
CA PHE A 54 5.41 22.65 -17.81
C PHE A 54 4.87 23.86 -18.57
N SER A 55 4.18 24.72 -17.85
CA SER A 55 3.58 25.94 -18.36
C SER A 55 3.94 27.11 -17.45
N TYR A 56 4.27 28.24 -18.07
CA TYR A 56 4.54 29.51 -17.44
C TYR A 56 3.95 30.61 -18.32
N SER A 57 3.03 31.41 -17.78
CA SER A 57 2.34 32.47 -18.51
C SER A 57 2.30 33.75 -17.68
N PHE A 58 2.62 34.87 -18.32
CA PHE A 58 2.65 36.21 -17.70
C PHE A 58 1.27 36.89 -17.57
N GLN A 59 0.17 36.18 -17.86
CA GLN A 59 -1.16 36.81 -17.97
C GLN A 59 -1.99 36.69 -16.69
N GLN A 60 -2.50 37.85 -16.29
CA GLN A 60 -3.37 38.13 -15.15
C GLN A 60 -4.71 37.40 -15.20
N ASN A 61 -5.16 37.01 -14.01
CA ASN A 61 -6.53 37.02 -13.52
C ASN A 61 -7.57 36.21 -14.32
N GLN A 62 -7.50 34.89 -14.17
CA GLN A 62 -8.71 34.16 -13.79
C GLN A 62 -8.40 33.41 -12.49
N VAL A 63 -9.03 33.84 -11.40
CA VAL A 63 -9.02 33.15 -10.11
C VAL A 63 -9.94 31.93 -10.27
N GLU A 64 -9.47 30.93 -10.99
CA GLU A 64 -9.98 29.57 -10.81
C GLU A 64 -9.23 28.99 -9.62
N ASP A 65 -9.95 28.42 -8.64
CA ASP A 65 -9.37 27.71 -7.50
C ASP A 65 -8.48 26.54 -7.98
N CYS A 66 -7.23 26.85 -8.32
CA CYS A 66 -6.27 25.92 -8.89
C CYS A 66 -5.59 25.13 -7.76
N MET A 67 -6.21 24.05 -7.33
CA MET A 67 -5.65 23.21 -6.26
C MET A 67 -4.63 22.22 -6.81
N CYS A 68 -3.40 22.25 -6.30
CA CYS A 68 -2.39 21.26 -6.67
C CYS A 68 -2.87 19.85 -6.32
N ARG A 69 -2.94 18.96 -7.30
CA ARG A 69 -3.39 17.56 -7.13
C ARG A 69 -2.37 16.65 -6.42
N ILE A 70 -1.28 17.21 -5.89
CA ILE A 70 -0.21 16.48 -5.19
C ILE A 70 -0.18 16.86 -3.71
N CYS A 71 -0.07 18.16 -3.42
CA CYS A 71 0.01 18.68 -2.05
C CYS A 71 -1.32 19.26 -1.55
N PHE A 72 -2.32 19.40 -2.41
CA PHE A 72 -3.64 19.95 -2.09
C PHE A 72 -3.58 21.34 -1.46
N THR A 73 -2.62 22.15 -1.92
CA THR A 73 -2.56 23.59 -1.63
C THR A 73 -2.77 24.38 -2.93
N GLU A 74 -3.17 25.63 -2.78
CA GLU A 74 -3.42 26.54 -3.90
C GLU A 74 -2.16 26.74 -4.76
N VAL A 75 -2.34 26.70 -6.08
CA VAL A 75 -1.29 26.97 -7.05
C VAL A 75 -1.38 28.42 -7.45
N ASP A 76 -0.43 29.22 -6.97
CA ASP A 76 -0.22 30.56 -7.48
C ASP A 76 0.20 30.49 -8.95
N THR A 77 -0.69 30.95 -9.83
CA THR A 77 -0.55 30.90 -11.27
C THR A 77 0.46 31.93 -11.81
N SER A 78 0.96 32.81 -10.95
CA SER A 78 2.06 33.73 -11.24
C SER A 78 3.39 33.00 -11.43
N TYR A 79 3.49 31.74 -10.98
CA TYR A 79 4.68 30.91 -11.07
C TYR A 79 4.52 29.71 -12.02
N GLY A 80 5.65 29.10 -12.36
CA GLY A 80 5.69 27.89 -13.18
C GLY A 80 4.92 26.71 -12.56
N ARG A 81 4.18 25.99 -13.40
CA ARG A 81 3.31 24.87 -13.00
C ARG A 81 3.33 23.75 -14.04
N TYR A 82 2.93 22.55 -13.64
CA TYR A 82 2.63 21.47 -14.57
C TYR A 82 1.13 21.30 -14.71
N CYS A 83 0.64 21.18 -15.95
CA CYS A 83 -0.76 20.95 -16.26
C CYS A 83 -0.90 19.76 -17.22
N CYS A 84 -2.00 19.02 -17.14
CA CYS A 84 -2.35 18.05 -18.18
C CYS A 84 -2.99 18.78 -19.37
N SER A 85 -2.57 18.42 -20.58
CA SER A 85 -3.14 18.96 -21.84
C SER A 85 -4.22 18.05 -22.44
N ALA A 86 -4.56 16.93 -21.79
CA ALA A 86 -5.58 16.01 -22.26
C ALA A 86 -6.98 16.63 -22.12
N SER A 87 -7.83 16.43 -23.13
CA SER A 87 -9.20 16.96 -23.13
C SER A 87 -9.99 16.47 -21.92
N GLY A 88 -10.61 17.40 -21.19
CA GLY A 88 -11.40 17.11 -19.99
C GLY A 88 -10.58 16.80 -18.73
N CYS A 89 -9.25 16.98 -18.74
CA CYS A 89 -8.41 16.76 -17.58
C CYS A 89 -7.96 18.09 -16.95
N ASP A 90 -8.35 18.31 -15.69
CA ASP A 90 -8.03 19.51 -14.91
C ASP A 90 -6.79 19.34 -14.02
N TYR A 91 -5.93 18.37 -14.33
CA TYR A 91 -4.80 18.04 -13.48
C TYR A 91 -3.76 19.17 -13.49
N ILE A 92 -3.54 19.76 -12.31
CA ILE A 92 -2.59 20.85 -12.08
C ILE A 92 -1.69 20.53 -10.88
N ALA A 93 -0.42 20.89 -10.98
CA ALA A 93 0.54 20.73 -9.90
C ALA A 93 1.59 21.84 -9.87
N HIS A 94 2.07 22.19 -8.67
CA HIS A 94 3.27 23.04 -8.56
C HIS A 94 4.46 22.37 -9.24
N ALA A 95 5.35 23.18 -9.82
CA ALA A 95 6.57 22.67 -10.46
C ALA A 95 7.42 21.81 -9.52
N HIS A 96 7.61 22.25 -8.28
CA HIS A 96 8.39 21.54 -7.28
C HIS A 96 7.69 20.27 -6.79
N CYS A 97 6.35 20.24 -6.79
CA CYS A 97 5.58 19.05 -6.43
C CYS A 97 5.73 17.98 -7.51
N ALA A 98 5.48 18.35 -8.78
CA ALA A 98 5.54 17.42 -9.92
C ALA A 98 6.94 16.84 -10.15
N THR A 99 8.00 17.59 -9.83
CA THR A 99 9.40 17.15 -9.99
C THR A 99 10.03 16.58 -8.71
N ASN A 100 9.22 16.31 -7.68
CA ASN A 100 9.71 15.71 -6.46
C ASN A 100 10.20 14.26 -6.71
N LYS A 101 11.42 13.95 -6.28
CA LYS A 101 12.08 12.64 -6.46
C LYS A 101 11.35 11.46 -5.82
N SER A 102 10.35 11.69 -4.97
CA SER A 102 9.49 10.65 -4.39
C SER A 102 8.38 10.19 -5.33
N ILE A 103 7.95 11.04 -6.27
CA ILE A 103 6.84 10.73 -7.20
C ILE A 103 7.27 10.71 -8.67
N TRP A 104 8.41 11.32 -8.98
CA TRP A 104 8.98 11.38 -10.32
C TRP A 104 10.38 10.77 -10.32
N ASP A 105 10.62 9.94 -11.32
CA ASP A 105 11.86 9.17 -11.46
C ASP A 105 12.89 9.83 -12.41
N GLY A 106 12.59 11.02 -12.90
CA GLY A 106 13.46 11.74 -13.84
C GLY A 106 13.14 11.46 -15.32
N THR A 107 12.14 10.63 -15.62
CA THR A 107 11.76 10.32 -17.01
C THR A 107 11.18 11.56 -17.71
N ILE A 108 11.77 11.90 -18.86
CA ILE A 108 11.36 13.01 -19.73
C ILE A 108 10.72 12.41 -20.99
N ILE A 109 9.54 12.91 -21.36
CA ILE A 109 8.82 12.45 -22.54
C ILE A 109 9.16 13.36 -23.73
N LYS A 110 9.60 12.78 -24.85
CA LYS A 110 9.79 13.53 -26.10
C LYS A 110 8.44 13.78 -26.76
N GLU A 111 8.29 14.95 -27.39
CA GLU A 111 7.09 15.30 -28.16
C GLU A 111 6.87 14.25 -29.28
N GLY A 112 5.66 13.66 -29.35
CA GLY A 112 5.30 12.64 -30.33
C GLY A 112 5.56 11.17 -29.93
N TYR A 113 5.90 10.87 -28.68
CA TYR A 113 6.00 9.50 -28.18
C TYR A 113 4.60 8.89 -27.95
N ASP A 114 4.29 7.82 -28.69
CA ASP A 114 3.03 7.06 -28.60
C ASP A 114 3.28 5.77 -27.79
N GLU A 115 2.68 5.65 -26.60
CA GLU A 115 2.77 4.46 -25.75
C GLU A 115 1.94 3.31 -26.36
N ARG A 116 2.50 2.64 -27.39
CA ARG A 116 1.89 1.44 -28.00
C ARG A 116 2.15 0.16 -27.22
N HIS A 117 1.78 0.12 -25.95
CA HIS A 117 1.60 -1.15 -25.25
C HIS A 117 0.31 -1.09 -24.43
N GLY A 118 -0.77 -1.65 -25.00
CA GLY A 118 -2.00 -1.92 -24.25
C GLY A 118 -1.72 -2.81 -23.04
N PRO A 119 -2.55 -2.74 -21.98
CA PRO A 119 -2.29 -3.45 -20.74
C PRO A 119 -2.37 -4.96 -20.97
N SER A 120 -1.22 -5.65 -20.93
CA SER A 120 -1.18 -7.12 -20.86
C SER A 120 -1.44 -7.55 -19.41
N ASN A 121 -2.37 -8.47 -19.21
CA ASN A 121 -2.60 -9.12 -17.91
C ASN A 121 -1.91 -10.51 -17.86
N LEU A 122 -2.15 -11.27 -16.79
CA LEU A 122 -1.56 -12.60 -16.60
C LEU A 122 -2.24 -13.73 -17.38
N ILE A 123 -3.39 -13.48 -18.00
CA ILE A 123 -4.07 -14.45 -18.85
C ILE A 123 -3.27 -14.55 -20.16
N THR A 124 -2.69 -15.73 -20.40
CA THR A 124 -1.87 -15.97 -21.60
C THR A 124 -2.70 -16.47 -22.77
N ASP A 125 -3.83 -17.11 -22.49
CA ASP A 125 -4.72 -17.69 -23.48
C ASP A 125 -6.13 -17.85 -22.89
N VAL A 126 -7.15 -17.65 -23.72
CA VAL A 126 -8.56 -17.87 -23.36
C VAL A 126 -9.05 -19.07 -24.15
N ILE A 127 -9.32 -20.18 -23.45
CA ILE A 127 -9.67 -21.47 -24.06
C ILE A 127 -11.17 -21.53 -24.33
N GLU A 128 -11.97 -21.09 -23.37
CA GLU A 128 -13.44 -21.10 -23.47
C GLU A 128 -13.98 -19.75 -22.96
N GLN A 129 -15.04 -19.29 -23.61
CA GLN A 129 -15.80 -18.10 -23.21
C GLN A 129 -17.28 -18.46 -23.14
N ILE A 130 -18.00 -17.76 -22.26
CA ILE A 130 -19.44 -17.84 -22.15
C ILE A 130 -20.04 -16.43 -22.22
N SER A 131 -21.24 -16.31 -22.75
CA SER A 131 -22.02 -15.08 -22.72
C SER A 131 -22.91 -15.07 -21.48
N ILE A 132 -22.80 -14.01 -20.67
CA ILE A 132 -23.71 -13.75 -19.55
C ILE A 132 -24.22 -12.33 -19.75
N GLU A 133 -25.54 -12.18 -19.94
CA GLU A 133 -26.18 -10.86 -20.08
C GLU A 133 -25.47 -9.99 -21.16
N GLU A 134 -25.15 -10.60 -22.30
CA GLU A 134 -24.45 -9.98 -23.44
C GLU A 134 -22.96 -9.62 -23.19
N ILE A 135 -22.42 -9.93 -22.02
CA ILE A 135 -21.00 -9.79 -21.69
C ILE A 135 -20.27 -11.12 -21.92
N MET A 136 -19.23 -11.09 -22.74
CA MET A 136 -18.34 -12.25 -22.94
C MET A 136 -17.38 -12.38 -21.76
N VAL A 137 -17.41 -13.52 -21.07
CA VAL A 137 -16.55 -13.83 -19.92
C VAL A 137 -15.74 -15.08 -20.22
N ALA A 138 -14.43 -15.02 -19.97
CA ALA A 138 -13.57 -16.19 -20.08
C ALA A 138 -13.94 -17.23 -19.00
N SER A 139 -14.49 -18.37 -19.42
CA SER A 139 -14.85 -19.46 -18.49
C SER A 139 -13.66 -20.39 -18.23
N LYS A 140 -12.67 -20.41 -19.12
CA LYS A 140 -11.47 -21.23 -18.99
C LYS A 140 -10.25 -20.55 -19.59
N ILE A 141 -9.17 -20.49 -18.83
CA ILE A 141 -7.97 -19.71 -19.16
C ILE A 141 -6.67 -20.49 -18.93
N LYS A 142 -5.61 -20.10 -19.64
CA LYS A 142 -4.22 -20.35 -19.24
C LYS A 142 -3.68 -19.13 -18.49
N HIS A 143 -2.92 -19.38 -17.43
CA HIS A 143 -2.42 -18.33 -16.56
C HIS A 143 -0.90 -18.36 -16.48
N SER A 144 -0.25 -17.19 -16.50
CA SER A 144 1.23 -17.10 -16.54
C SER A 144 1.92 -17.76 -15.33
N TYR A 145 1.25 -17.76 -14.17
CA TYR A 145 1.78 -18.32 -12.92
C TYR A 145 1.21 -19.69 -12.55
N HIS A 146 0.48 -20.35 -13.45
CA HIS A 146 -0.02 -21.69 -13.20
C HIS A 146 -0.04 -22.53 -14.47
N HIS A 147 0.45 -23.77 -14.36
CA HIS A 147 0.64 -24.63 -15.54
C HIS A 147 -0.66 -25.23 -16.09
N HIS A 148 -1.62 -25.55 -15.22
CA HIS A 148 -2.89 -26.11 -15.65
C HIS A 148 -3.90 -25.03 -16.04
N ASN A 149 -4.93 -25.45 -16.80
CA ASN A 149 -6.03 -24.57 -17.13
C ASN A 149 -6.86 -24.25 -15.87
N LEU A 150 -7.26 -23.00 -15.74
CA LEU A 150 -8.15 -22.57 -14.67
C LEU A 150 -9.57 -22.40 -15.21
N ARG A 151 -10.56 -22.83 -14.41
CA ARG A 151 -11.97 -22.75 -14.75
C ARG A 151 -12.70 -21.80 -13.81
N LEU A 152 -13.53 -20.93 -14.38
CA LEU A 152 -14.30 -19.93 -13.66
C LEU A 152 -15.53 -20.56 -13.00
N THR A 153 -15.74 -20.23 -11.74
CA THR A 153 -16.92 -20.57 -10.94
C THR A 153 -17.62 -19.27 -10.55
N PHE A 154 -18.90 -19.14 -10.90
CA PHE A 154 -19.71 -17.94 -10.64
C PHE A 154 -20.48 -18.02 -9.33
N SER A 155 -20.95 -19.21 -9.00
CA SER A 155 -21.73 -19.49 -7.80
C SER A 155 -21.51 -20.94 -7.43
N GLY A 156 -21.53 -21.22 -6.13
CA GLY A 156 -21.22 -22.54 -5.58
C GLY A 156 -20.77 -22.43 -4.13
N GLU A 157 -20.88 -23.54 -3.41
CA GLU A 157 -20.37 -23.65 -2.05
C GLU A 157 -18.85 -23.49 -2.05
N ILE A 158 -18.38 -22.45 -1.37
CA ILE A 158 -16.96 -22.22 -1.14
C ILE A 158 -16.63 -22.97 0.15
N LYS A 159 -15.59 -23.81 0.11
CA LYS A 159 -15.05 -24.37 1.36
C LYS A 159 -14.49 -23.23 2.19
N ASP A 160 -14.91 -23.12 3.45
CA ASP A 160 -14.60 -21.98 4.34
C ASP A 160 -13.11 -21.64 4.44
N ASP A 161 -12.21 -22.61 4.21
CA ASP A 161 -10.76 -22.41 4.33
C ASP A 161 -10.02 -22.17 3.01
N SER A 162 -10.72 -22.09 1.87
CA SER A 162 -10.05 -21.84 0.57
C SER A 162 -9.59 -20.38 0.47
N GLN A 163 -8.28 -20.18 0.27
CA GLN A 163 -7.67 -18.86 0.04
C GLN A 163 -7.23 -18.68 -1.41
N CYS A 164 -7.29 -17.44 -1.88
CA CYS A 164 -6.75 -17.03 -3.18
C CYS A 164 -5.22 -17.07 -3.16
N ASP A 165 -4.61 -17.78 -4.11
CA ASP A 165 -3.16 -17.87 -4.29
C ASP A 165 -2.53 -16.56 -4.77
N GLY A 166 -3.34 -15.60 -5.22
CA GLY A 166 -2.90 -14.28 -5.63
C GLY A 166 -2.82 -13.30 -4.46
N CYS A 167 -3.91 -13.12 -3.71
CA CYS A 167 -4.01 -12.10 -2.67
C CYS A 167 -4.06 -12.64 -1.23
N MET A 168 -4.06 -13.95 -1.05
CA MET A 168 -4.14 -14.67 0.24
C MET A 168 -5.40 -14.42 1.06
N ARG A 169 -6.39 -13.73 0.52
CA ARG A 169 -7.71 -13.57 1.14
C ARG A 169 -8.58 -14.81 0.90
N PRO A 170 -9.58 -15.07 1.76
CA PRO A 170 -10.59 -16.08 1.50
C PRO A 170 -11.21 -15.91 0.10
N ILE A 171 -11.43 -17.02 -0.58
CA ILE A 171 -12.06 -17.03 -1.90
C ILE A 171 -13.49 -16.53 -1.78
N SER A 172 -13.88 -15.71 -2.75
CA SER A 172 -15.25 -15.26 -2.95
C SER A 172 -15.60 -15.42 -4.42
N ASN A 173 -16.88 -15.64 -4.71
CA ASN A 173 -17.36 -15.70 -6.08
C ASN A 173 -17.29 -14.31 -6.75
N PRO A 174 -16.98 -14.23 -8.06
CA PRO A 174 -16.51 -15.32 -8.92
C PRO A 174 -15.01 -15.59 -8.77
N PHE A 175 -14.60 -16.85 -8.94
CA PHE A 175 -13.19 -17.26 -8.84
C PHE A 175 -12.81 -18.33 -9.87
N TYR A 176 -11.53 -18.32 -10.26
CA TYR A 176 -10.90 -19.37 -11.05
C TYR A 176 -10.31 -20.44 -10.14
N SER A 177 -10.50 -21.71 -10.50
CA SER A 177 -9.88 -22.84 -9.81
C SER A 177 -9.28 -23.84 -10.77
N CYS A 178 -8.22 -24.52 -10.32
CA CYS A 178 -7.66 -25.67 -11.01
C CYS A 178 -8.37 -26.95 -10.58
N GLU A 179 -8.81 -27.78 -11.53
CA GLU A 179 -9.41 -29.09 -11.22
C GLU A 179 -8.35 -30.13 -10.81
N GLN A 180 -7.07 -29.90 -11.12
CA GLN A 180 -5.97 -30.84 -10.91
C GLN A 180 -5.19 -30.59 -9.61
N CYS A 181 -5.29 -29.40 -9.01
CA CYS A 181 -4.56 -29.05 -7.79
C CYS A 181 -5.29 -27.97 -6.99
N LYS A 182 -4.88 -27.77 -5.74
CA LYS A 182 -5.47 -26.75 -4.84
C LYS A 182 -4.94 -25.34 -5.15
N PHE A 183 -5.27 -24.85 -6.34
CA PHE A 183 -4.92 -23.50 -6.80
C PHE A 183 -6.17 -22.71 -7.15
N PHE A 184 -6.32 -21.53 -6.53
CA PHE A 184 -7.49 -20.68 -6.63
C PHE A 184 -7.10 -19.22 -6.83
N LEU A 185 -7.78 -18.50 -7.73
CA LEU A 185 -7.61 -17.06 -7.89
C LEU A 185 -8.98 -16.40 -7.93
N HIS A 186 -9.17 -15.29 -7.23
CA HIS A 186 -10.28 -14.38 -7.56
C HIS A 186 -10.18 -14.00 -9.04
N LYS A 187 -11.33 -13.77 -9.68
CA LYS A 187 -11.36 -13.30 -11.08
C LYS A 187 -10.43 -12.10 -11.29
N ASP A 188 -10.54 -11.10 -10.42
CA ASP A 188 -9.71 -9.90 -10.47
C ASP A 188 -8.21 -10.20 -10.25
N CYS A 189 -7.87 -11.20 -9.45
CA CYS A 189 -6.48 -11.62 -9.24
C CYS A 189 -5.88 -12.30 -10.47
N ALA A 190 -6.68 -13.04 -11.25
CA ALA A 190 -6.24 -13.63 -12.51
C ALA A 190 -6.08 -12.58 -13.63
N GLU A 191 -6.83 -11.49 -13.54
CA GLU A 191 -6.87 -10.41 -14.54
C GLU A 191 -5.93 -9.24 -14.21
N LEU A 192 -5.12 -9.35 -13.15
CA LEU A 192 -4.13 -8.34 -12.77
C LEU A 192 -3.19 -8.00 -13.93
N ARG A 193 -2.91 -6.71 -14.08
CA ARG A 193 -2.00 -6.18 -15.11
C ARG A 193 -0.56 -6.59 -14.80
N LYS A 194 0.22 -6.97 -15.81
CA LYS A 194 1.63 -7.32 -15.63
C LYS A 194 2.47 -6.15 -15.14
N GLU A 195 2.15 -4.95 -15.59
CA GLU A 195 2.85 -3.73 -15.19
C GLU A 195 1.85 -2.65 -14.81
N MET A 196 2.11 -1.95 -13.70
CA MET A 196 1.21 -0.93 -13.21
C MET A 196 1.98 0.17 -12.44
N PRO A 197 1.73 1.47 -12.73
CA PRO A 197 2.23 2.53 -11.88
C PRO A 197 1.46 2.55 -10.55
N HIS A 198 2.07 3.08 -9.48
CA HIS A 198 1.37 3.23 -8.20
C HIS A 198 1.67 4.57 -7.53
N PRO A 199 0.70 5.22 -6.87
CA PRO A 199 0.95 6.47 -6.16
C PRO A 199 2.04 6.39 -5.07
N PHE A 200 2.31 5.20 -4.52
CA PHE A 200 3.30 5.01 -3.43
C PHE A 200 4.74 4.89 -3.92
N HIS A 201 4.93 4.72 -5.24
CA HIS A 201 6.26 4.50 -5.80
C HIS A 201 6.39 5.11 -7.19
N LYS A 202 7.53 5.75 -7.45
CA LYS A 202 7.76 6.52 -8.67
C LYS A 202 8.07 5.70 -9.93
N HIS A 203 8.44 4.43 -9.79
CA HIS A 203 8.76 3.57 -10.93
C HIS A 203 7.55 2.70 -11.31
N LEU A 204 7.53 2.22 -12.55
CA LEU A 204 6.60 1.18 -12.98
C LEU A 204 6.91 -0.11 -12.20
N LEU A 205 5.86 -0.73 -11.65
CA LEU A 205 6.00 -1.97 -10.90
C LEU A 205 5.55 -3.14 -11.79
N THR A 206 6.26 -4.25 -11.67
CA THR A 206 5.97 -5.48 -12.40
C THR A 206 5.43 -6.52 -11.43
N LEU A 207 4.35 -7.17 -11.84
CA LEU A 207 3.73 -8.26 -11.11
C LEU A 207 4.70 -9.45 -11.03
N SER A 208 4.74 -10.09 -9.87
CA SER A 208 5.64 -11.17 -9.50
C SER A 208 4.87 -12.18 -8.66
N ASN A 209 5.20 -13.45 -8.78
CA ASN A 209 4.78 -14.53 -7.88
C ASN A 209 5.98 -15.16 -7.16
N SER A 210 7.14 -14.50 -7.21
CA SER A 210 8.36 -14.99 -6.57
C SER A 210 8.42 -14.56 -5.11
N HIS A 211 8.59 -15.52 -4.22
CA HIS A 211 8.92 -15.30 -2.82
C HIS A 211 10.43 -15.37 -2.61
N ASP A 212 10.90 -14.76 -1.53
CA ASP A 212 12.26 -14.93 -1.07
C ASP A 212 12.53 -16.38 -0.62
N GLU A 213 13.77 -16.67 -0.22
CA GLU A 213 14.18 -17.98 0.29
C GLU A 213 13.42 -18.41 1.56
N TYR A 214 12.81 -17.45 2.28
CA TYR A 214 12.06 -17.67 3.51
C TYR A 214 10.59 -18.06 3.26
N GLY A 215 10.09 -17.78 2.05
CA GLY A 215 8.75 -18.14 1.60
C GLY A 215 7.68 -17.11 1.96
N TYR A 216 8.05 -15.86 2.23
CA TYR A 216 7.13 -14.73 2.44
C TYR A 216 7.81 -13.42 2.05
N SER A 217 7.07 -12.30 2.05
CA SER A 217 7.64 -10.98 1.82
C SER A 217 7.07 -9.96 2.82
N VAL A 218 7.73 -8.80 2.95
CA VAL A 218 7.23 -7.66 3.75
C VAL A 218 6.81 -6.54 2.81
N CYS A 219 5.58 -6.07 2.92
CA CYS A 219 5.08 -5.01 2.06
C CYS A 219 5.74 -3.68 2.41
N GLY A 220 6.33 -3.00 1.43
CA GLY A 220 7.03 -1.73 1.63
C GLY A 220 6.11 -0.56 2.02
N ALA A 221 4.79 -0.72 1.94
CA ALA A 221 3.81 0.30 2.34
C ALA A 221 3.25 0.06 3.75
N CYS A 222 2.60 -1.08 3.96
CA CYS A 222 1.90 -1.39 5.21
C CYS A 222 2.76 -2.14 6.24
N HIS A 223 3.96 -2.59 5.85
CA HIS A 223 4.89 -3.38 6.67
C HIS A 223 4.34 -4.72 7.16
N ARG A 224 3.23 -5.20 6.60
CA ARG A 224 2.67 -6.52 6.91
C ARG A 224 3.38 -7.60 6.09
N LEU A 225 3.41 -8.81 6.66
CA LEU A 225 3.83 -9.99 5.93
C LEU A 225 2.75 -10.41 4.94
N TYR A 226 3.19 -10.91 3.79
CA TYR A 226 2.29 -11.49 2.81
C TYR A 226 2.94 -12.63 2.03
N GLN A 227 2.09 -13.45 1.44
CA GLN A 227 2.40 -14.45 0.41
C GLN A 227 1.55 -14.18 -0.83
N GLY A 228 1.80 -14.93 -1.91
CA GLY A 228 1.08 -14.80 -3.18
C GLY A 228 1.73 -13.84 -4.16
N PHE A 229 0.91 -13.17 -4.94
CA PHE A 229 1.37 -12.22 -5.94
C PHE A 229 1.78 -10.90 -5.29
N SER A 230 2.70 -10.20 -5.93
CA SER A 230 3.21 -8.91 -5.50
C SER A 230 3.62 -8.06 -6.68
N TYR A 231 3.68 -6.75 -6.47
CA TYR A 231 4.23 -5.82 -7.46
C TYR A 231 5.62 -5.37 -7.00
N ARG A 232 6.64 -5.66 -7.79
CA ARG A 232 8.04 -5.35 -7.50
C ARG A 232 8.60 -4.34 -8.50
N CYS A 233 9.41 -3.42 -8.00
CA CYS A 233 10.24 -2.55 -8.83
C CYS A 233 11.54 -3.27 -9.19
N TYR A 234 11.89 -3.29 -10.48
CA TYR A 234 13.16 -3.84 -10.99
C TYR A 234 14.12 -2.76 -11.55
N LYS A 235 13.79 -1.48 -11.36
CA LYS A 235 14.59 -0.36 -11.90
C LYS A 235 15.81 -0.06 -11.03
N GLY A 236 17.01 -0.36 -11.53
CA GLY A 236 18.28 -0.11 -10.83
C GLY A 236 18.33 -0.84 -9.47
N ASP A 237 18.87 -0.18 -8.44
CA ASP A 237 18.98 -0.74 -7.08
C ASP A 237 17.70 -0.58 -6.23
N CYS A 238 16.55 -0.40 -6.89
CA CYS A 238 15.30 -0.09 -6.21
C CYS A 238 14.54 -1.36 -5.83
N CYS A 239 14.66 -1.82 -4.58
CA CYS A 239 14.03 -3.05 -4.08
C CYS A 239 12.65 -2.83 -3.44
N PHE A 240 11.80 -1.96 -4.00
CA PHE A 240 10.45 -1.75 -3.47
C PHE A 240 9.47 -2.84 -3.94
N GLU A 241 8.65 -3.33 -3.02
CA GLU A 241 7.66 -4.38 -3.28
C GLU A 241 6.37 -4.13 -2.50
N PHE A 242 5.22 -4.38 -3.13
CA PHE A 242 3.90 -4.24 -2.52
C PHE A 242 3.10 -5.54 -2.63
N ASP A 243 2.35 -5.83 -1.57
CA ASP A 243 1.27 -6.82 -1.63
C ASP A 243 0.12 -6.31 -2.53
N ILE A 244 -0.75 -7.24 -2.95
CA ILE A 244 -1.90 -6.90 -3.80
C ILE A 244 -2.86 -5.92 -3.13
N GLN A 245 -3.07 -5.98 -1.81
CA GLN A 245 -4.03 -5.09 -1.14
C GLN A 245 -3.54 -3.64 -1.13
N CYS A 246 -2.25 -3.42 -0.89
CA CYS A 246 -1.64 -2.10 -0.93
C CYS A 246 -1.57 -1.55 -2.36
N MET A 247 -1.48 -2.42 -3.37
CA MET A 247 -1.50 -2.01 -4.77
C MET A 247 -2.87 -1.51 -5.26
N LEU A 248 -3.95 -1.88 -4.57
CA LEU A 248 -5.30 -1.42 -4.86
C LEU A 248 -5.62 -0.07 -4.21
N LEU A 249 -4.70 0.49 -3.43
CA LEU A 249 -4.90 1.77 -2.77
C LEU A 249 -4.72 2.93 -3.75
N SER A 250 -5.47 4.01 -3.50
CA SER A 250 -5.39 5.23 -4.29
C SER A 250 -4.65 6.34 -3.53
N ASP A 251 -4.45 7.48 -4.19
CA ASP A 251 -3.84 8.66 -3.58
C ASP A 251 -4.75 9.33 -2.53
N THR A 252 -6.03 8.97 -2.47
CA THR A 252 -7.05 9.56 -1.61
C THR A 252 -7.77 8.48 -0.81
N LEU A 253 -7.96 8.73 0.49
CA LEU A 253 -8.61 7.80 1.39
C LEU A 253 -9.72 8.51 2.17
N LYS A 254 -10.94 7.98 2.11
CA LYS A 254 -12.00 8.30 3.05
C LYS A 254 -11.98 7.25 4.14
N HIS A 255 -11.58 7.64 5.35
CA HIS A 255 -11.44 6.72 6.48
C HIS A 255 -12.43 7.09 7.60
N PRO A 256 -13.17 6.14 8.20
CA PRO A 256 -14.20 6.45 9.19
C PRO A 256 -13.69 7.15 10.45
N SER A 257 -12.41 6.99 10.79
CA SER A 257 -11.79 7.68 11.93
C SER A 257 -11.61 9.19 11.75
N HIS A 258 -11.82 9.72 10.54
CA HIS A 258 -11.63 11.14 10.27
C HIS A 258 -12.63 11.69 9.25
N LYS A 259 -13.25 12.83 9.56
CA LYS A 259 -14.32 13.42 8.74
C LYS A 259 -13.85 13.88 7.36
N HIS A 260 -12.60 14.31 7.24
CA HIS A 260 -12.04 14.83 5.99
C HIS A 260 -11.37 13.71 5.18
N PRO A 261 -11.35 13.81 3.83
CA PRO A 261 -10.50 12.99 3.01
C PRO A 261 -9.03 13.14 3.43
N LEU A 262 -8.34 12.01 3.46
CA LEU A 262 -6.91 11.95 3.69
C LEU A 262 -6.20 11.77 2.36
N PHE A 263 -5.04 12.40 2.21
CA PHE A 263 -4.29 12.40 0.97
C PHE A 263 -2.92 11.80 1.19
N LEU A 264 -2.47 11.02 0.22
CA LEU A 264 -1.18 10.36 0.26
C LEU A 264 -0.05 11.39 0.27
N VAL A 265 0.85 11.24 1.22
CA VAL A 265 2.06 12.05 1.40
C VAL A 265 3.29 11.15 1.46
N HIS A 266 4.39 11.66 0.87
CA HIS A 266 5.70 11.06 0.93
C HIS A 266 6.61 11.85 1.87
N ASN A 267 7.71 11.23 2.32
CA ASN A 267 8.69 11.86 3.19
C ASN A 267 8.11 12.36 4.52
N ASN A 268 7.52 11.43 5.27
CA ASN A 268 6.81 11.70 6.52
C ASN A 268 7.72 11.80 7.75
N LYS A 269 9.00 12.16 7.56
CA LYS A 269 9.97 12.24 8.66
C LYS A 269 9.47 13.21 9.73
N GLY A 270 9.34 12.73 10.97
CA GLY A 270 8.89 13.54 12.10
C GLY A 270 7.38 13.68 12.23
N THR A 271 6.60 13.05 11.35
CA THR A 271 5.16 12.86 11.54
C THR A 271 4.91 11.58 12.32
N SER A 272 3.87 11.54 13.14
CA SER A 272 3.45 10.33 13.85
C SER A 272 2.10 9.85 13.34
N CYS A 273 1.88 8.54 13.34
CA CYS A 273 0.57 7.98 13.03
C CYS A 273 -0.41 8.27 14.17
N SER A 274 -1.58 8.82 13.88
CA SER A 274 -2.65 9.12 14.84
C SER A 274 -3.33 7.86 15.41
N ALA A 275 -3.07 6.68 14.83
CA ALA A 275 -3.65 5.41 15.28
C ALA A 275 -2.74 4.63 16.25
N CYS A 276 -1.44 4.61 15.98
CA CYS A 276 -0.47 3.80 16.74
C CYS A 276 0.68 4.61 17.36
N PHE A 277 0.68 5.93 17.16
CA PHE A 277 1.67 6.88 17.65
C PHE A 277 3.13 6.59 17.22
N ARG A 278 3.34 5.65 16.30
CA ARG A 278 4.64 5.36 15.72
C ARG A 278 5.10 6.55 14.88
N LYS A 279 6.34 6.98 15.12
CA LYS A 279 7.02 7.96 14.28
C LYS A 279 7.32 7.37 12.90
N LEU A 280 6.98 8.12 11.86
CA LEU A 280 7.20 7.75 10.48
C LEU A 280 8.60 8.14 10.03
N HIS A 281 9.20 7.29 9.20
CA HIS A 281 10.50 7.53 8.58
C HIS A 281 10.34 8.25 7.23
N SER A 282 11.45 8.76 6.68
CA SER A 282 11.45 9.45 5.39
C SER A 282 11.03 8.57 4.21
N ARG A 283 11.17 7.24 4.33
CA ARG A 283 10.75 6.27 3.30
C ARG A 283 9.30 5.81 3.47
N ASP A 284 8.67 6.09 4.60
CA ASP A 284 7.29 5.70 4.86
C ASP A 284 6.31 6.56 4.04
N VAL A 285 5.33 5.89 3.46
CA VAL A 285 4.14 6.52 2.87
C VAL A 285 3.02 6.57 3.91
N ALA A 286 2.21 7.62 3.89
CA ALA A 286 1.12 7.84 4.83
C ALA A 286 0.00 8.66 4.20
N TYR A 287 -1.17 8.61 4.81
CA TYR A 287 -2.32 9.44 4.47
C TYR A 287 -2.47 10.57 5.48
N ARG A 288 -2.60 11.82 5.02
CA ARG A 288 -2.68 12.99 5.89
C ARG A 288 -3.86 13.88 5.54
N CYS A 289 -4.51 14.44 6.55
CA CYS A 289 -5.50 15.49 6.37
C CYS A 289 -4.81 16.83 6.05
N MET A 290 -5.24 17.50 4.98
CA MET A 290 -4.70 18.80 4.56
C MET A 290 -5.54 20.00 5.04
N LYS A 291 -6.72 19.77 5.65
CA LYS A 291 -7.63 20.83 6.11
C LYS A 291 -7.28 21.38 7.50
N ARG A 292 -5.98 21.61 7.77
CA ARG A 292 -5.45 22.10 9.07
C ARG A 292 -5.76 21.18 10.27
N CYS A 293 -6.11 19.92 10.04
CA CYS A 293 -6.13 18.90 11.09
C CYS A 293 -4.75 18.25 11.18
N ASP A 294 -4.22 18.08 12.39
CA ASP A 294 -3.00 17.29 12.59
C ASP A 294 -3.33 15.80 12.69
N PHE A 295 -3.80 15.24 11.58
CA PHE A 295 -4.24 13.85 11.51
C PHE A 295 -3.53 13.12 10.37
N SER A 296 -2.81 12.05 10.71
CA SER A 296 -2.02 11.25 9.77
C SER A 296 -2.12 9.76 10.08
N LEU A 297 -2.25 8.91 9.07
CA LEU A 297 -2.28 7.46 9.22
C LEU A 297 -1.19 6.83 8.36
N ASP A 298 -0.35 5.98 8.97
CA ASP A 298 0.45 5.06 8.16
C ASP A 298 -0.46 4.08 7.41
N VAL A 299 0.05 3.52 6.30
CA VAL A 299 -0.74 2.62 5.45
C VAL A 299 -1.19 1.36 6.20
N GLY A 300 -0.38 0.86 7.13
CA GLY A 300 -0.73 -0.29 7.96
C GLY A 300 -1.94 -0.02 8.85
N CYS A 301 -2.01 1.14 9.49
CA CYS A 301 -3.16 1.54 10.30
C CYS A 301 -4.38 1.92 9.45
N ALA A 302 -4.15 2.59 8.31
CA ALA A 302 -5.20 2.99 7.37
C ALA A 302 -5.93 1.81 6.70
N THR A 303 -5.34 0.62 6.72
CA THR A 303 -5.86 -0.61 6.11
C THR A 303 -6.24 -1.67 7.15
N LEU A 304 -6.42 -1.27 8.40
CA LEU A 304 -6.96 -2.18 9.42
C LEU A 304 -8.43 -2.49 9.11
N PRO A 305 -8.87 -3.75 9.28
CA PRO A 305 -10.27 -4.08 9.09
C PRO A 305 -11.11 -3.37 10.16
N LEU A 306 -12.27 -2.84 9.80
CA LEU A 306 -13.14 -2.15 10.77
C LEU A 306 -13.74 -3.11 11.81
N THR A 307 -13.77 -4.40 11.50
CA THR A 307 -14.24 -5.45 12.38
C THR A 307 -13.26 -6.61 12.44
N ALA A 308 -13.09 -7.20 13.61
CA ALA A 308 -12.31 -8.42 13.83
C ALA A 308 -13.12 -9.43 14.66
N TRP A 309 -12.85 -10.73 14.49
CA TRP A 309 -13.51 -11.78 15.25
C TRP A 309 -12.59 -12.31 16.33
N TYR A 310 -13.10 -12.40 17.56
CA TYR A 310 -12.42 -13.04 18.68
C TYR A 310 -13.10 -14.35 19.04
N LYS A 311 -12.30 -15.38 19.28
CA LYS A 311 -12.78 -16.77 19.44
C LYS A 311 -13.79 -16.97 20.58
N TYR A 312 -13.77 -16.11 21.60
CA TYR A 312 -14.68 -16.19 22.75
C TYR A 312 -15.91 -15.31 22.58
N ASP A 313 -15.91 -14.44 21.55
CA ASP A 313 -17.03 -13.56 21.27
C ASP A 313 -17.98 -14.19 20.26
N ARG A 314 -19.27 -14.01 20.54
CA ARG A 314 -20.35 -14.25 19.58
C ARG A 314 -20.59 -13.05 18.67
N HIS A 315 -19.95 -11.93 18.97
CA HIS A 315 -20.10 -10.65 18.29
C HIS A 315 -18.74 -10.19 17.74
N PRO A 316 -18.70 -9.53 16.56
CA PRO A 316 -17.46 -8.98 16.05
C PRO A 316 -17.01 -7.78 16.90
N LEU A 317 -15.70 -7.67 17.17
CA LEU A 317 -15.13 -6.45 17.71
C LEU A 317 -15.07 -5.38 16.63
N THR A 318 -15.29 -4.13 17.04
CA THR A 318 -15.19 -2.94 16.19
C THR A 318 -13.91 -2.18 16.48
N LEU A 319 -13.24 -1.71 15.42
CA LEU A 319 -12.06 -0.86 15.54
C LEU A 319 -12.45 0.51 16.12
N THR A 320 -11.86 0.84 17.26
CA THR A 320 -12.16 2.04 18.06
C THR A 320 -11.01 3.05 17.96
N PHE A 321 -11.36 4.32 17.77
CA PHE A 321 -10.42 5.40 17.39
C PHE A 321 -10.12 6.42 18.49
N SER A 322 -10.96 6.49 19.53
CA SER A 322 -10.83 7.40 20.66
C SER A 322 -10.85 6.62 21.97
N ASP A 323 -10.23 7.19 22.99
CA ASP A 323 -10.13 6.60 24.32
C ASP A 323 -11.03 7.39 25.30
N ASP A 324 -12.34 7.27 25.11
CA ASP A 324 -13.34 7.67 26.13
C ASP A 324 -13.62 6.47 27.07
N SER A 325 -12.62 5.61 27.24
CA SER A 325 -12.76 4.23 27.68
C SER A 325 -12.81 4.12 29.22
N GLU A 326 -13.69 3.27 29.73
CA GLU A 326 -13.74 2.91 31.15
C GLU A 326 -12.50 2.10 31.58
N PRO A 327 -12.15 2.04 32.88
CA PRO A 327 -10.95 1.33 33.35
C PRO A 327 -10.83 -0.14 32.92
N SER A 328 -11.94 -0.83 32.67
CA SER A 328 -11.96 -2.22 32.17
C SER A 328 -11.41 -2.35 30.74
N GLN A 329 -11.44 -1.27 29.95
CA GLN A 329 -11.02 -1.24 28.54
C GLN A 329 -9.53 -0.88 28.37
N LEU A 330 -8.78 -0.79 29.47
CA LEU A 330 -7.35 -0.50 29.51
C LEU A 330 -6.48 -1.75 29.37
N TYR A 331 -7.04 -2.96 29.51
CA TYR A 331 -6.30 -4.21 29.41
C TYR A 331 -6.79 -5.04 28.23
N CYS A 332 -5.87 -5.67 27.52
CA CYS A 332 -6.22 -6.58 26.45
C CYS A 332 -6.67 -7.94 27.00
N ASP A 333 -7.90 -8.34 26.73
CA ASP A 333 -8.49 -9.59 27.26
C ASP A 333 -7.86 -10.87 26.70
N LEU A 334 -7.02 -10.77 25.65
CA LEU A 334 -6.29 -11.92 25.12
C LEU A 334 -4.93 -12.13 25.79
N CYS A 335 -4.20 -11.06 26.07
CA CYS A 335 -2.82 -11.16 26.56
C CYS A 335 -2.64 -10.61 27.98
N GLU A 336 -3.71 -10.10 28.60
CA GLU A 336 -3.76 -9.55 29.96
C GLU A 336 -2.76 -8.41 30.21
N LYS A 337 -2.26 -7.79 29.14
CA LYS A 337 -1.35 -6.65 29.21
C LYS A 337 -2.09 -5.34 29.01
N GLU A 338 -1.58 -4.32 29.70
CA GLU A 338 -2.05 -2.96 29.56
C GLU A 338 -1.95 -2.50 28.10
N ARG A 339 -2.95 -1.74 27.68
CA ARG A 339 -3.06 -1.14 26.37
C ARG A 339 -2.54 0.28 26.45
N GLU A 340 -1.84 0.69 25.41
CA GLU A 340 -1.47 2.09 25.25
C GLU A 340 -2.77 2.91 25.10
N PRO A 341 -3.08 3.84 26.01
CA PRO A 341 -4.39 4.49 26.08
C PRO A 341 -4.80 5.11 24.75
N ASN A 342 -3.88 5.87 24.14
CA ASN A 342 -4.14 6.58 22.89
C ASN A 342 -4.14 5.69 21.64
N ASN A 343 -3.61 4.46 21.70
CA ASN A 343 -3.58 3.60 20.51
C ASN A 343 -4.98 3.08 20.19
N TRP A 344 -5.29 2.99 18.90
CA TRP A 344 -6.49 2.31 18.42
C TRP A 344 -6.51 0.86 18.89
N PHE A 345 -7.71 0.31 19.01
CA PHE A 345 -7.94 -1.01 19.55
C PHE A 345 -9.25 -1.61 19.04
N TYR A 346 -9.44 -2.89 19.26
CA TYR A 346 -10.71 -3.55 18.92
C TYR A 346 -11.54 -3.71 20.19
N TYR A 347 -12.81 -3.34 20.12
CA TYR A 347 -13.72 -3.42 21.24
C TYR A 347 -15.08 -4.00 20.83
N CYS A 348 -15.65 -4.84 21.68
CA CYS A 348 -17.01 -5.31 21.56
C CYS A 348 -17.85 -4.77 22.72
N ALA A 349 -18.84 -3.94 22.42
CA ALA A 349 -19.74 -3.37 23.43
C ALA A 349 -20.66 -4.42 24.07
N ASP A 350 -21.03 -5.47 23.34
CA ASP A 350 -21.93 -6.51 23.83
C ASP A 350 -21.25 -7.50 24.78
N CYS A 351 -19.96 -7.79 24.52
CA CYS A 351 -19.16 -8.71 25.33
C CYS A 351 -18.24 -8.01 26.34
N ASP A 352 -18.12 -6.68 26.25
CA ASP A 352 -17.15 -5.84 26.97
C ASP A 352 -15.68 -6.31 26.82
N ASN A 353 -15.35 -6.89 25.66
CA ASN A 353 -13.99 -7.36 25.37
C ASN A 353 -13.21 -6.31 24.57
N SER A 354 -11.98 -6.02 25.02
CA SER A 354 -11.04 -5.11 24.41
C SER A 354 -9.73 -5.84 24.04
N LEU A 355 -9.23 -5.60 22.84
CA LEU A 355 -8.03 -6.26 22.31
C LEU A 355 -7.08 -5.26 21.68
N HIS A 356 -5.78 -5.45 21.85
CA HIS A 356 -4.77 -4.77 21.03
C HIS A 356 -5.02 -5.05 19.54
N LEU A 357 -4.65 -4.11 18.67
CA LEU A 357 -4.76 -4.29 17.20
C LEU A 357 -4.13 -5.60 16.72
N TYR A 358 -2.93 -5.90 17.21
CA TYR A 358 -2.20 -7.10 16.85
C TYR A 358 -2.83 -8.37 17.42
N CYS A 359 -3.41 -8.30 18.63
CA CYS A 359 -4.11 -9.42 19.26
C CYS A 359 -5.39 -9.80 18.50
N ALA A 360 -6.11 -8.81 17.97
CA ALA A 360 -7.35 -9.03 17.23
C ALA A 360 -7.12 -9.47 15.78
N VAL A 361 -6.18 -8.83 15.07
CA VAL A 361 -5.98 -9.04 13.62
C VAL A 361 -4.91 -10.10 13.32
N GLY A 362 -3.93 -10.25 14.21
CA GLY A 362 -2.76 -11.09 14.02
C GLY A 362 -1.73 -10.50 13.04
N GLY A 363 -0.51 -11.03 13.08
CA GLY A 363 0.59 -10.62 12.19
C GLY A 363 0.65 -11.34 10.85
N LEU A 364 -0.20 -12.35 10.61
CA LEU A 364 -0.09 -13.30 9.50
C LEU A 364 -1.31 -13.26 8.55
N THR A 365 -2.06 -12.16 8.54
CA THR A 365 -3.36 -12.05 7.85
C THR A 365 -3.30 -12.40 6.35
N TYR A 366 -2.19 -12.09 5.68
CA TYR A 366 -1.97 -12.37 4.26
C TYR A 366 -1.01 -13.54 4.01
N MET A 367 -0.88 -14.44 4.99
CA MET A 367 -0.12 -15.68 4.88
C MET A 367 -1.09 -16.84 4.63
N LYS A 368 -0.71 -17.76 3.75
CA LYS A 368 -1.55 -18.92 3.43
C LYS A 368 -1.47 -19.94 4.57
N ILE A 369 -2.62 -20.38 5.05
CA ILE A 369 -2.68 -21.45 6.06
C ILE A 369 -2.15 -22.75 5.43
N GLY A 370 -1.31 -23.47 6.17
CA GLY A 370 -0.67 -24.69 5.72
C GLY A 370 0.64 -24.48 4.94
N ASN A 371 0.99 -23.25 4.57
CA ASN A 371 2.29 -22.99 3.94
C ASN A 371 3.43 -23.09 4.95
N ARG A 372 4.56 -23.64 4.49
CA ARG A 372 5.80 -23.76 5.26
C ARG A 372 6.68 -22.53 5.01
N ILE A 373 7.22 -21.96 6.09
CA ILE A 373 8.19 -20.86 6.07
C ILE A 373 9.52 -21.31 6.65
N LYS A 374 10.60 -20.69 6.17
CA LYS A 374 11.98 -20.97 6.61
C LYS A 374 12.58 -19.79 7.35
N GLY A 375 13.76 -19.99 7.93
CA GLY A 375 14.55 -18.94 8.56
C GLY A 375 14.02 -18.46 9.90
N THR A 376 13.10 -19.17 10.56
CA THR A 376 12.43 -18.75 11.80
C THR A 376 13.28 -18.84 13.07
N GLY A 377 14.59 -19.10 12.94
CA GLY A 377 15.48 -19.44 14.05
C GLY A 377 15.29 -20.86 14.59
N HIS A 378 14.29 -21.59 14.08
CA HIS A 378 14.08 -23.01 14.38
C HIS A 378 14.69 -23.89 13.27
N ARG A 379 15.22 -25.07 13.64
CA ARG A 379 15.91 -25.99 12.73
C ARG A 379 15.01 -26.48 11.59
N HIS A 380 13.72 -26.66 11.85
CA HIS A 380 12.75 -27.13 10.87
C HIS A 380 11.93 -25.97 10.28
N PRO A 381 11.46 -26.07 9.02
CA PRO A 381 10.48 -25.14 8.50
C PRO A 381 9.19 -25.21 9.32
N LEU A 382 8.64 -24.04 9.67
CA LEU A 382 7.40 -23.94 10.44
C LEU A 382 6.22 -23.73 9.49
N THR A 383 5.06 -24.28 9.85
CA THR A 383 3.82 -24.18 9.09
C THR A 383 2.94 -23.09 9.68
N VAL A 384 2.36 -22.25 8.83
CA VAL A 384 1.35 -21.27 9.25
C VAL A 384 0.07 -22.01 9.60
N VAL A 385 -0.36 -21.91 10.85
CA VAL A 385 -1.58 -22.57 11.36
C VAL A 385 -2.53 -21.53 11.93
N LYS A 386 -3.82 -21.87 11.97
CA LYS A 386 -4.86 -21.08 12.65
C LYS A 386 -5.42 -21.93 13.78
N ASN A 387 -4.99 -21.62 15.01
CA ASN A 387 -5.38 -22.32 16.22
C ASN A 387 -6.59 -21.63 16.84
N ILE A 388 -7.71 -22.33 16.93
CA ILE A 388 -8.95 -21.80 17.51
C ILE A 388 -9.23 -22.47 18.86
N TRP A 389 -9.04 -23.79 18.92
CA TRP A 389 -9.25 -24.63 20.10
C TRP A 389 -7.96 -25.35 20.48
N ASN A 390 -7.81 -25.69 21.78
CA ASN A 390 -6.64 -26.40 22.31
C ASN A 390 -5.31 -25.76 21.89
N CYS A 391 -5.23 -24.43 21.97
CA CYS A 391 -4.09 -23.66 21.49
C CYS A 391 -2.82 -24.01 22.29
N PRO A 392 -1.74 -24.48 21.64
CA PRO A 392 -0.50 -24.81 22.33
C PRO A 392 0.18 -23.55 22.88
N PRO A 393 0.94 -23.65 23.98
CA PRO A 393 1.73 -22.53 24.49
C PRO A 393 2.92 -22.22 23.57
N CYS A 394 3.22 -20.93 23.43
CA CYS A 394 4.38 -20.42 22.71
C CYS A 394 5.66 -20.81 23.44
N LYS A 395 6.63 -21.41 22.73
CA LYS A 395 7.91 -21.82 23.32
C LYS A 395 8.82 -20.69 23.77
N VAL A 396 8.53 -19.44 23.41
CA VAL A 396 9.36 -18.28 23.74
C VAL A 396 8.76 -17.47 24.88
N CYS A 397 7.49 -17.06 24.75
CA CYS A 397 6.84 -16.22 25.76
C CYS A 397 5.94 -16.97 26.74
N GLY A 398 5.67 -18.27 26.52
CA GLY A 398 4.77 -19.07 27.35
C GLY A 398 3.28 -18.87 27.09
N GLU A 399 2.89 -17.74 26.50
CA GLU A 399 1.49 -17.42 26.19
C GLU A 399 0.85 -18.35 25.15
N ILE A 400 -0.47 -18.51 25.21
CA ILE A 400 -1.19 -19.37 24.27
C ILE A 400 -1.11 -18.84 22.81
N CYS A 401 -0.80 -19.73 21.87
CA CYS A 401 -0.80 -19.41 20.44
C CYS A 401 -2.21 -19.46 19.86
N ASN A 402 -3.05 -18.51 20.25
CA ASN A 402 -4.39 -18.32 19.71
C ASN A 402 -4.38 -17.56 18.38
N GLY A 403 -5.26 -17.93 17.45
CA GLY A 403 -5.32 -17.34 16.11
C GLY A 403 -4.20 -17.88 15.22
N GLN A 404 -3.59 -17.00 14.43
CA GLN A 404 -2.51 -17.43 13.54
C GLN A 404 -1.18 -17.58 14.29
N ALA A 405 -0.54 -18.73 14.12
CA ALA A 405 0.74 -19.06 14.75
C ALA A 405 1.62 -19.89 13.81
N LEU A 406 2.83 -20.21 14.25
CA LEU A 406 3.77 -21.04 13.53
C LEU A 406 4.02 -22.34 14.29
N GLU A 407 3.83 -23.47 13.60
CA GLU A 407 3.95 -24.79 14.21
C GLU A 407 4.89 -25.70 13.38
N CYS A 408 5.78 -26.41 14.06
CA CYS A 408 6.58 -27.45 13.43
C CYS A 408 5.71 -28.70 13.24
N LYS A 409 5.62 -29.20 12.00
CA LYS A 409 4.88 -30.42 11.66
C LYS A 409 5.78 -31.66 11.51
N GLU A 410 7.06 -31.54 11.84
CA GLU A 410 7.98 -32.68 11.86
C GLU A 410 7.67 -33.58 13.06
N SER A 411 7.80 -34.89 12.86
CA SER A 411 7.57 -35.89 13.91
C SER A 411 8.47 -35.60 15.13
N GLU A 412 7.91 -35.75 16.33
CA GLU A 412 8.59 -35.54 17.62
C GLU A 412 8.99 -34.08 17.93
N CYS A 413 8.70 -33.13 17.04
CA CYS A 413 9.00 -31.72 17.26
C CYS A 413 7.75 -30.94 17.71
N ASN A 414 7.49 -30.91 19.02
CA ASN A 414 6.39 -30.12 19.58
C ASN A 414 6.78 -28.64 19.77
N PHE A 415 7.01 -27.95 18.64
CA PHE A 415 7.41 -26.55 18.62
C PHE A 415 6.31 -25.68 18.02
N THR A 416 5.72 -24.80 18.85
CA THR A 416 4.79 -23.76 18.41
C THR A 416 5.24 -22.41 18.95
N VAL A 417 5.10 -21.36 18.14
CA VAL A 417 5.60 -20.03 18.48
C VAL A 417 4.75 -18.94 17.81
N HIS A 418 4.58 -17.80 18.47
CA HIS A 418 4.04 -16.61 17.82
C HIS A 418 5.02 -16.07 16.79
N TRP A 419 4.51 -15.41 15.75
CA TRP A 419 5.36 -14.76 14.74
C TRP A 419 6.38 -13.80 15.36
N ASP A 420 5.94 -12.90 16.25
CA ASP A 420 6.83 -11.89 16.83
C ASP A 420 7.91 -12.52 17.74
N CYS A 421 7.59 -13.66 18.35
CA CYS A 421 8.52 -14.42 19.17
C CYS A 421 9.64 -15.07 18.34
N CYS A 422 9.42 -15.37 17.05
CA CYS A 422 10.49 -15.86 16.17
C CYS A 422 11.62 -14.84 15.99
N ARG A 423 11.30 -13.54 16.01
CA ARG A 423 12.32 -12.48 15.83
C ARG A 423 13.28 -12.41 17.02
N VAL A 424 12.82 -12.81 18.21
CA VAL A 424 13.67 -12.92 19.40
C VAL A 424 14.65 -14.08 19.22
N LEU A 425 14.19 -15.24 18.75
CA LEU A 425 15.03 -16.41 18.50
C LEU A 425 16.16 -16.14 17.50
N GLN A 426 15.87 -15.42 16.41
CA GLN A 426 16.86 -15.04 15.39
C GLN A 426 17.97 -14.10 15.90
N ARG A 427 17.79 -13.41 17.04
CA ARG A 427 18.80 -12.51 17.62
C ARG A 427 19.71 -13.18 18.64
N THR A 428 19.35 -14.40 19.06
CA THR A 428 20.07 -15.21 20.06
C THR A 428 20.98 -16.28 19.44
N ILE A 429 20.97 -16.39 18.11
CA ILE A 429 21.86 -17.22 17.29
C ILE A 429 22.76 -16.26 16.52
#